data_AF-A0A973Q185-F1
#
_entry.id   AF-A0A973Q185-F1
#
_cell.length_a   1.000
_cell.length_b   1.000
_cell.length_c   1.000
_cell.angle_alpha   90.00
_cell.angle_beta   90.00
_cell.angle_gamma   90.00
#
_symmetry.space_group_name_H-M   'P 1'
#
loop_
_entity.id
_entity.type
_entity.pdbx_description
1 polymer ?
#
loop_
_entity_poly.entity_id
_entity_poly.type
_entity_poly.pdbx_seq_one_letter_code
_entity_poly.pdbx_strand_id
1 'polypeptide(L)'
;MPFTFSHPAAVLPLLPGGRPRGPLVASALVAGSLAPDVPYFTESLVHGTFRYGEFTHSLLGVPTADVAIAAVLAAGWHWLLREPLVALLPAAWADAADALTAPGGRRRGPADAGWFVLSAVAGAATHVVWDAFTHGGRAGVRLLPVLDRTVLGHPL
;
A
#
# COMPACT_ATOMS: atom_id res chain seq x y z
N MET A 1 9.61 0.76 8.46
CA MET A 1 8.78 0.22 9.57
C MET A 1 8.66 -1.29 9.40
N PRO A 2 8.79 -2.13 10.45
CA PRO A 2 8.73 -3.59 10.29
C PRO A 2 7.31 -4.16 10.03
N PHE A 3 6.31 -3.32 9.78
CA PHE A 3 4.92 -3.73 9.62
C PHE A 3 4.27 -3.10 8.38
N THR A 4 4.11 -3.89 7.33
CA THR A 4 3.57 -3.48 6.03
C THR A 4 2.19 -2.82 6.14
N PHE A 5 1.29 -3.33 6.98
CA PHE A 5 -0.05 -2.77 7.14
C PHE A 5 -0.08 -1.42 7.87
N SER A 6 1.06 -0.88 8.31
CA SER A 6 1.15 0.53 8.74
C SER A 6 1.22 1.51 7.56
N HIS A 7 1.73 1.08 6.39
CA HIS A 7 1.93 1.95 5.22
C HIS A 7 0.64 2.50 4.59
N PRO A 8 -0.50 1.79 4.58
CA PRO A 8 -1.77 2.39 4.19
C PRO A 8 -2.13 3.66 4.97
N ALA A 9 -1.61 3.85 6.19
CA ALA A 9 -1.81 5.09 6.93
C ALA A 9 -1.20 6.31 6.21
N ALA A 10 -0.09 6.12 5.48
CA ALA A 10 0.59 7.18 4.74
C ALA A 10 -0.21 7.69 3.53
N VAL A 11 -1.17 6.90 3.00
CA VAL A 11 -2.04 7.32 1.89
C VAL A 11 -3.35 7.96 2.34
N LEU A 12 -3.68 7.93 3.64
CA LEU A 12 -4.92 8.52 4.17
C LEU A 12 -5.12 10.02 3.84
N PRO A 13 -4.09 10.88 3.79
CA PRO A 13 -4.27 12.28 3.38
C PRO A 13 -4.83 12.43 1.95
N LEU A 14 -4.65 11.42 1.10
CA LEU A 14 -5.20 11.33 -0.26
C LEU A 14 -6.62 10.76 -0.30
N LEU A 15 -7.10 10.22 0.83
CA LEU A 15 -8.40 9.56 1.01
C LEU A 15 -9.25 10.25 2.11
N PRO A 16 -9.54 11.56 2.04
CA PRO A 16 -10.38 12.23 3.04
C PRO A 16 -11.76 11.56 3.14
N GLY A 17 -12.16 11.18 4.36
CA GLY A 17 -13.43 10.47 4.59
C GLY A 17 -13.48 9.08 3.91
N GLY A 18 -12.32 8.47 3.64
CA GLY A 18 -12.22 7.15 3.01
C GLY A 18 -12.42 7.16 1.49
N ARG A 19 -12.55 8.34 0.87
CA ARG A 19 -12.72 8.47 -0.58
C ARG A 19 -11.59 9.30 -1.20
N PRO A 20 -11.09 8.89 -2.38
CA PRO A 20 -10.04 9.63 -3.07
C PRO A 20 -10.54 11.00 -3.52
N ARG A 21 -9.69 12.01 -3.43
CA ARG A 21 -9.96 13.29 -4.10
C ARG A 21 -9.77 13.12 -5.61
N GLY A 22 -10.79 13.51 -6.37
CA GLY A 22 -10.72 13.51 -7.83
C GLY A 22 -10.64 12.10 -8.43
N PRO A 23 -9.80 11.87 -9.45
CA PRO A 23 -9.83 10.64 -10.24
C PRO A 23 -8.97 9.50 -9.67
N LEU A 24 -8.33 9.70 -8.52
CA LEU A 24 -7.51 8.67 -7.86
C LEU A 24 -8.34 7.43 -7.51
N VAL A 25 -7.68 6.28 -7.45
CA VAL A 25 -8.30 4.98 -7.18
C VAL A 25 -7.85 4.50 -5.80
N ALA A 26 -8.78 4.45 -4.85
CA ALA A 26 -8.46 4.13 -3.45
C ALA A 26 -7.83 2.75 -3.27
N SER A 27 -8.39 1.71 -3.91
CA SER A 27 -7.81 0.36 -3.82
C SER A 27 -6.41 0.29 -4.42
N ALA A 28 -6.10 1.12 -5.43
CA ALA A 28 -4.76 1.19 -6.02
C ALA A 28 -3.78 1.92 -5.10
N LEU A 29 -4.18 3.01 -4.45
CA LEU A 29 -3.37 3.70 -3.43
C LEU A 29 -3.00 2.76 -2.28
N VAL A 30 -3.99 2.06 -1.73
CA VAL A 30 -3.79 1.11 -0.63
C VAL A 30 -2.94 -0.09 -1.09
N ALA A 31 -3.30 -0.74 -2.20
CA ALA A 31 -2.55 -1.88 -2.71
C ALA A 31 -1.11 -1.50 -3.08
N GLY A 32 -0.89 -0.33 -3.69
CA GLY A 32 0.43 0.21 -3.98
C GLY A 32 1.26 0.42 -2.71
N SER A 33 0.66 0.93 -1.63
CA SER A 33 1.37 1.10 -0.35
C SER A 33 1.77 -0.22 0.34
N LEU A 34 1.19 -1.35 -0.08
CA LEU A 34 1.51 -2.68 0.42
C LEU A 34 2.46 -3.44 -0.51
N ALA A 35 2.45 -3.11 -1.80
CA ALA A 35 3.13 -3.85 -2.85
C ALA A 35 4.64 -4.08 -2.62
N PRO A 36 5.44 -3.11 -2.14
CA PRO A 36 6.88 -3.30 -1.99
C PRO A 36 7.28 -4.46 -1.08
N ASP A 37 6.47 -4.77 -0.06
CA ASP A 37 6.77 -5.84 0.90
C ASP A 37 6.19 -7.20 0.51
N VAL A 38 5.31 -7.28 -0.48
CA VAL A 38 4.68 -8.54 -0.90
C VAL A 38 5.71 -9.65 -1.16
N PRO A 39 6.85 -9.42 -1.84
CA PRO A 39 7.86 -10.46 -2.05
C PRO A 39 8.38 -11.09 -0.75
N TYR A 40 8.41 -10.36 0.37
CA TYR A 40 8.82 -10.90 1.66
C TYR A 40 7.79 -11.87 2.25
N PHE A 41 6.49 -11.61 2.06
CA PHE A 41 5.42 -12.51 2.51
C PHE A 41 5.24 -13.73 1.62
N THR A 42 5.58 -13.63 0.34
CA THR A 42 5.44 -14.78 -0.57
C THR A 42 6.60 -15.76 -0.48
N GLU A 43 7.68 -15.46 0.24
CA GLU A 43 8.85 -16.34 0.36
C GLU A 43 8.47 -17.74 0.86
N SER A 44 7.56 -17.83 1.83
CA SER A 44 7.09 -19.10 2.38
C SER A 44 6.23 -19.90 1.39
N LEU A 45 5.71 -19.27 0.34
CA LEU A 45 4.90 -19.91 -0.71
C LEU A 45 5.73 -20.21 -1.96
N VAL A 46 6.60 -19.28 -2.34
CA VAL A 46 7.47 -19.31 -3.52
C VAL A 46 8.87 -18.89 -3.08
N HIS A 47 9.72 -19.89 -2.85
CA HIS A 47 11.09 -19.69 -2.39
C HIS A 47 11.89 -18.82 -3.36
N GLY A 48 12.72 -17.93 -2.81
CA GLY A 48 13.54 -16.98 -3.56
C GLY A 48 12.81 -15.72 -4.01
N THR A 49 11.61 -15.45 -3.49
CA THR A 49 10.91 -14.17 -3.72
C THR A 49 11.44 -13.04 -2.86
N PHE A 50 12.02 -13.33 -1.70
CA PHE A 50 12.60 -12.35 -0.77
C PHE A 50 13.58 -11.39 -1.45
N ARG A 51 14.41 -11.89 -2.37
CA ARG A 51 15.40 -11.08 -3.11
C ARG A 51 14.78 -10.00 -4.00
N TYR A 52 13.52 -10.14 -4.40
CA TYR A 52 12.82 -9.13 -5.20
C TYR A 52 12.38 -7.93 -4.37
N GLY A 53 12.48 -8.00 -3.04
CA GLY A 53 12.28 -6.86 -2.15
C GLY A 53 13.18 -5.67 -2.50
N GLU A 54 14.45 -5.92 -2.85
CA GLU A 54 15.36 -4.84 -3.28
C GLU A 54 14.88 -4.15 -4.55
N PHE A 55 14.34 -4.92 -5.51
CA PHE A 55 13.86 -4.37 -6.77
C PHE A 55 12.57 -3.57 -6.58
N THR A 56 11.61 -4.10 -5.84
CA THR A 56 10.33 -3.42 -5.55
C THR A 56 10.53 -2.10 -4.79
N HIS A 57 11.52 -2.03 -3.91
CA HIS A 57 11.90 -0.79 -3.23
C HIS A 57 12.74 0.18 -4.07
N SER A 58 13.07 -0.16 -5.32
CA SER A 58 13.86 0.69 -6.21
C SER A 58 13.00 1.70 -6.98
N LEU A 59 13.64 2.76 -7.49
CA LEU A 59 12.98 3.76 -8.35
C LEU A 59 12.32 3.15 -9.60
N LEU A 60 12.81 2.00 -10.08
CA LEU A 60 12.24 1.29 -11.21
C LEU A 60 11.17 0.29 -10.79
N GLY A 61 11.27 -0.30 -9.59
CA GLY A 61 10.26 -1.22 -9.05
C GLY A 61 8.90 -0.55 -8.84
N VAL A 62 8.93 0.66 -8.25
CA VAL A 62 7.75 1.49 -7.95
C VAL A 62 6.80 1.67 -9.17
N PRO A 63 7.27 2.10 -10.35
CA PRO A 63 6.41 2.22 -11.54
C PRO A 63 6.19 0.91 -12.31
N THR A 64 6.81 -0.21 -11.93
CA THR A 64 6.74 -1.47 -12.67
C THR A 64 6.17 -2.61 -11.82
N ALA A 65 7.02 -3.33 -11.09
CA ALA A 65 6.62 -4.49 -10.28
C ALA A 65 5.53 -4.13 -9.28
N ASP A 66 5.63 -2.99 -8.61
CA ASP A 66 4.66 -2.61 -7.58
C ASP A 66 3.28 -2.31 -8.17
N VAL A 67 3.23 -1.75 -9.38
CA VAL A 67 1.97 -1.53 -10.11
C VAL A 67 1.33 -2.88 -10.47
N ALA A 68 2.13 -3.84 -10.92
CA ALA A 68 1.64 -5.19 -11.24
C ALA A 68 1.13 -5.92 -9.98
N ILE A 69 1.89 -5.87 -8.89
CA ILE A 69 1.50 -6.44 -7.60
C ILE A 69 0.24 -5.75 -7.08
N ALA A 70 0.16 -4.42 -7.13
CA ALA A 70 -1.01 -3.66 -6.71
C ALA A 70 -2.26 -4.03 -7.52
N ALA A 71 -2.11 -4.28 -8.83
CA ALA A 71 -3.20 -4.77 -9.67
C ALA A 71 -3.70 -6.15 -9.21
N VAL A 72 -2.80 -7.08 -8.91
CA VAL A 72 -3.14 -8.41 -8.37
C VAL A 72 -3.84 -8.29 -7.01
N LEU A 73 -3.30 -7.49 -6.10
CA LEU A 73 -3.90 -7.25 -4.78
C LEU A 73 -5.28 -6.62 -4.89
N ALA A 74 -5.44 -5.61 -5.75
CA ALA A 74 -6.74 -4.96 -5.97
C ALA A 74 -7.75 -5.92 -6.59
N ALA A 75 -7.34 -6.76 -7.56
CA ALA A 75 -8.19 -7.79 -8.14
C ALA A 75 -8.62 -8.82 -7.09
N GLY A 76 -7.67 -9.33 -6.28
CA GLY A 76 -7.95 -10.25 -5.18
C GLY A 76 -8.90 -9.64 -4.14
N TRP A 77 -8.72 -8.36 -3.80
CA TRP A 77 -9.65 -7.64 -2.94
C TRP A 77 -11.07 -7.62 -3.52
N HIS A 78 -11.23 -7.12 -4.75
CA HIS A 78 -12.55 -6.91 -5.34
C HIS A 78 -13.28 -8.19 -5.74
N TRP A 79 -12.56 -9.25 -6.13
CA TRP A 79 -13.17 -10.47 -6.67
C TRP A 79 -13.24 -11.63 -5.70
N LEU A 80 -12.45 -11.61 -4.61
CA LEU A 80 -12.38 -12.73 -3.68
C LEU A 80 -12.65 -12.31 -2.23
N LEU A 81 -12.06 -11.21 -1.77
CA LEU A 81 -11.98 -10.93 -0.33
C LEU A 81 -13.04 -9.94 0.17
N ARG A 82 -13.46 -8.97 -0.64
CA ARG A 82 -14.32 -7.87 -0.20
C ARG A 82 -15.63 -8.36 0.43
N GLU A 83 -16.42 -9.11 -0.33
CA GLU A 83 -17.75 -9.57 0.12
C GLU A 83 -17.68 -10.39 1.42
N PRO A 84 -16.85 -11.45 1.54
CA PRO A 84 -16.78 -12.21 2.78
C PRO A 84 -16.24 -11.36 3.95
N LEU A 85 -15.26 -10.47 3.72
CA LEU A 85 -14.71 -9.65 4.80
C LEU A 85 -15.71 -8.59 5.29
N VAL A 86 -16.49 -7.97 4.40
CA VAL A 86 -17.56 -7.05 4.78
C VAL A 86 -18.67 -7.78 5.54
N ALA A 87 -19.04 -8.99 5.12
CA ALA A 87 -20.05 -9.80 5.80
C ALA A 87 -19.63 -10.28 7.20
N LEU A 88 -18.33 -10.38 7.47
CA LEU A 88 -17.78 -10.74 8.78
C LEU A 88 -17.64 -9.55 9.74
N LEU A 89 -17.87 -8.30 9.27
CA LEU A 89 -17.78 -7.13 10.13
C LEU A 89 -18.99 -7.06 11.10
N PRO A 90 -18.77 -6.55 12.33
CA PRO A 90 -19.89 -6.17 13.19
C PRO A 90 -20.83 -5.20 12.49
N ALA A 91 -22.14 -5.31 12.76
CA ALA A 91 -23.17 -4.49 12.11
C ALA A 91 -22.91 -2.98 12.18
N ALA A 92 -22.28 -2.51 13.26
CA ALA A 92 -21.89 -1.10 13.43
C ALA A 92 -20.90 -0.59 12.34
N TRP A 93 -20.16 -1.48 11.69
CA TRP A 93 -19.13 -1.15 10.71
C TRP A 93 -19.44 -1.66 9.30
N ALA A 94 -20.29 -2.68 9.17
CA ALA A 94 -20.59 -3.33 7.90
C ALA A 94 -21.11 -2.35 6.84
N ASP A 95 -22.10 -1.53 7.17
CA ASP A 95 -22.69 -0.56 6.24
C ASP A 95 -21.67 0.50 5.78
N ALA A 96 -20.85 1.00 6.70
CA ALA A 96 -19.81 1.98 6.39
C ALA A 96 -18.73 1.36 5.49
N ALA A 97 -18.28 0.14 5.79
CA ALA A 97 -17.31 -0.58 4.98
C ALA A 97 -17.87 -0.91 3.59
N ASP A 98 -19.12 -1.34 3.49
CA ASP A 98 -19.78 -1.60 2.23
C ASP A 98 -19.83 -0.34 1.37
N ALA A 99 -20.30 0.78 1.94
CA ALA A 99 -20.42 2.06 1.25
C ALA A 99 -19.08 2.69 0.81
N LEU A 100 -18.00 2.42 1.55
CA LEU A 100 -16.64 2.89 1.23
C LEU A 100 -15.95 2.03 0.18
N THR A 101 -16.23 0.73 0.17
CA THR A 101 -15.50 -0.24 -0.66
C THR A 101 -16.33 -0.75 -1.84
N ALA A 102 -17.60 -0.33 -1.94
CA ALA A 102 -18.50 -0.69 -3.04
C ALA A 102 -17.80 -0.53 -4.39
N PRO A 103 -17.93 -1.51 -5.30
CA PRO A 103 -17.40 -1.36 -6.64
C PRO A 103 -17.95 -0.07 -7.26
N GLY A 104 -17.05 0.90 -7.49
CA GLY A 104 -17.42 2.11 -8.20
C GLY A 104 -17.99 1.76 -9.58
N GLY A 105 -18.92 2.56 -10.08
CA GLY A 105 -19.49 2.39 -11.42
C GLY A 105 -18.40 2.11 -12.46
N ARG A 106 -18.70 1.26 -13.44
CA ARG A 106 -17.76 0.64 -14.38
C ARG A 106 -17.00 1.69 -15.24
N ARG A 107 -15.99 2.35 -14.67
CA ARG A 107 -15.03 3.21 -15.38
C ARG A 107 -14.08 2.31 -16.17
N ARG A 108 -14.17 2.35 -17.50
CA ARG A 108 -13.53 1.41 -18.44
C ARG A 108 -12.73 2.08 -19.56
N GLY A 109 -12.25 3.29 -19.34
CA GLY A 109 -11.42 4.02 -20.29
C GLY A 109 -9.92 3.81 -20.04
N PRO A 110 -9.06 4.03 -21.05
CA PRO A 110 -7.60 4.07 -20.87
C PRO A 110 -7.17 5.15 -19.86
N ALA A 111 -7.92 6.24 -19.74
CA ALA A 111 -7.73 7.24 -18.70
C ALA A 111 -7.85 6.64 -17.28
N ASP A 112 -8.74 5.66 -17.09
CA ASP A 112 -8.95 5.01 -15.79
C ASP A 112 -7.80 4.07 -15.44
N ALA A 113 -7.25 3.37 -16.43
CA ALA A 113 -6.01 2.61 -16.27
C ALA A 113 -4.83 3.53 -15.90
N GLY A 114 -4.72 4.69 -16.55
CA GLY A 114 -3.73 5.72 -16.19
C GLY A 114 -3.87 6.17 -14.73
N TRP A 115 -5.10 6.44 -14.27
CA TRP A 115 -5.35 6.81 -12.88
C TRP A 115 -5.08 5.68 -11.89
N PHE A 116 -5.34 4.43 -12.26
CA PHE A 116 -4.96 3.27 -11.46
C PHE A 116 -3.43 3.22 -11.29
N VAL A 117 -2.68 3.30 -12.39
CA VAL A 117 -1.21 3.29 -12.37
C VAL A 117 -0.68 4.43 -11.52
N LEU A 118 -1.13 5.66 -11.73
CA LEU A 118 -0.70 6.82 -10.94
C LEU A 118 -1.01 6.65 -9.45
N SER A 119 -2.16 6.08 -9.12
CA SER A 119 -2.57 5.81 -7.74
C SER A 119 -1.70 4.71 -7.09
N ALA A 120 -1.41 3.62 -7.81
CA ALA A 120 -0.53 2.56 -7.35
C ALA A 120 0.90 3.05 -7.13
N VAL A 121 1.44 3.82 -8.09
CA VAL A 121 2.76 4.46 -7.99
C VAL A 121 2.81 5.41 -6.80
N ALA A 122 1.78 6.24 -6.59
CA ALA A 122 1.73 7.13 -5.44
C ALA A 122 1.74 6.34 -4.12
N GLY A 123 0.95 5.26 -4.03
CA GLY A 123 0.96 4.36 -2.87
C GLY A 123 2.33 3.75 -2.60
N ALA A 124 2.95 3.14 -3.60
CA ALA A 124 4.27 2.53 -3.48
C ALA A 124 5.37 3.56 -3.16
N ALA A 125 5.28 4.76 -3.74
CA ALA A 125 6.18 5.86 -3.40
C ALA A 125 6.01 6.29 -1.94
N THR A 126 4.79 6.38 -1.41
CA THR A 126 4.60 6.67 0.03
C THR A 126 5.21 5.60 0.90
N HIS A 127 5.12 4.33 0.50
CA HIS A 127 5.78 3.22 1.20
C HIS A 127 7.29 3.44 1.24
N VAL A 128 7.96 3.49 0.08
CA VAL A 128 9.43 3.60 -0.01
C VAL A 128 9.95 4.86 0.69
N VAL A 129 9.24 5.99 0.57
CA VAL A 129 9.61 7.23 1.26
C VAL A 129 9.50 7.06 2.77
N TRP A 130 8.35 6.57 3.27
CA TRP A 130 8.15 6.33 4.70
C TRP A 130 9.19 5.37 5.28
N ASP A 131 9.55 4.38 4.48
CA ASP A 131 10.53 3.36 4.82
C ASP A 131 11.97 3.89 4.82
N ALA A 132 12.26 4.91 4.01
CA ALA A 132 13.48 5.69 4.06
C ALA A 132 13.56 6.65 5.26
N PHE A 133 12.41 7.01 5.84
CA PHE A 133 12.35 7.82 7.07
C PHE A 133 12.41 7.00 8.36
N THR A 134 12.06 5.71 8.32
CA THR A 134 11.84 4.89 9.54
C THR A 134 12.83 3.75 9.73
N HIS A 135 13.75 3.51 8.79
CA HIS A 135 14.80 2.51 8.93
C HIS A 135 16.16 3.16 9.26
N GLY A 136 16.83 2.61 10.28
CA GLY A 136 18.18 2.99 10.71
C GLY A 136 19.16 3.06 9.54
N GLY A 137 19.94 4.15 9.44
CA GLY A 137 20.93 4.37 8.38
C GLY A 137 20.41 4.96 7.06
N ARG A 138 19.10 5.18 6.90
CA ARG A 138 18.51 5.82 5.71
C ARG A 138 18.34 7.34 5.87
N ALA A 139 17.97 8.02 4.78
CA ALA A 139 18.02 9.48 4.68
C ALA A 139 17.23 10.23 5.77
N GLY A 140 16.10 9.70 6.25
CA GLY A 140 15.33 10.37 7.28
C GLY A 140 15.94 10.34 8.67
N VAL A 141 16.66 9.28 9.03
CA VAL A 141 17.43 9.21 10.29
C VAL A 141 18.60 10.21 10.27
N ARG A 142 19.19 10.44 9.09
CA ARG A 142 20.23 11.48 8.88
C ARG A 142 19.67 12.90 8.97
N LEU A 143 18.41 13.13 8.58
CA LEU A 143 17.75 14.44 8.61
C LEU A 143 17.10 14.75 9.97
N LEU A 144 16.65 13.73 10.71
CA LEU A 144 16.04 13.83 12.03
C LEU A 144 16.75 12.87 13.00
N PRO A 145 17.90 13.27 13.58
CA PRO A 145 18.71 12.40 14.45
C PRO A 145 17.98 11.88 15.70
N VAL A 146 16.84 12.48 16.05
CA VAL A 146 15.98 12.00 17.13
C VAL A 146 15.49 10.57 16.87
N LEU A 147 15.34 10.17 15.60
CA LEU A 147 14.91 8.83 15.20
C LEU A 147 16.00 7.75 15.38
N ASP A 148 17.25 8.14 15.66
CA ASP A 148 18.34 7.20 15.97
C ASP A 148 18.53 6.99 17.49
N ARG A 149 17.72 7.67 18.32
CA ARG A 149 17.83 7.50 19.77
C ARG A 149 17.30 6.12 20.13
N THR A 150 18.06 5.42 20.96
CA THR A 150 17.64 4.16 21.55
C THR A 150 16.81 4.40 22.81
N VAL A 151 15.62 3.79 22.88
CA VAL A 151 14.80 3.71 24.10
C VAL A 151 14.67 2.23 24.45
N LEU A 152 15.07 1.87 25.68
CA LEU A 152 15.08 0.49 26.17
C LEU A 152 15.88 -0.49 25.27
N GLY A 153 16.93 -0.01 24.60
CA GLY A 153 17.81 -0.83 23.76
C GLY A 153 17.33 -1.03 22.31
N HIS A 154 16.21 -0.41 21.93
CA HIS A 154 15.71 -0.40 20.56
C HIS A 154 15.74 1.04 20.00
N PRO A 155 16.15 1.24 18.73
CA PRO A 155 16.01 2.55 18.09
C PRO A 155 14.52 2.97 18.08
N LEU A 156 14.26 4.26 18.24
CA LEU A 156 12.93 4.87 18.23
C LEU A 156 12.17 4.61 16.91
#